data_AF-A0A4S4KDS0-F1
#
_entry.id   AF-A0A4S4KDS0-F1
#
_cell.length_a   1.000
_cell.length_b   1.000
_cell.length_c   1.000
_cell.angle_alpha   90.00
_cell.angle_beta   90.00
_cell.angle_gamma   90.00
#
_symmetry.space_group_name_H-M   'P 1'
#
loop_
_entity.id
_entity.type
_entity.pdbx_description
1 polymer ?
#
loop_
_entity_poly.entity_id
_entity_poly.type
_entity_poly.pdbx_seq_one_letter_code
_entity_poly.pdbx_strand_id
1 'polypeptide(L)'
;MFDISLEVEAKGELRERGSHDCFLSKKVRDYLSINAYASKRLSIRRLPPVLSFQFKRFEHPTTDKTSARKIESRVRIAARLNMAEFTTVALKTQEKGGKAGTPSTYPGPDAMYEYDLFSVICHEGQIDNGHYTCFTRYNDEWYRFDDEKVTHSSLGACLKSQAYMCFYVKRHLDYKPYVLPSYVKSAREAEAVKKEEEEKEREKEAAARLREVEDALLATV
;
A
#
# COMPACT_ATOMS: atom_id res chain seq x y z
N MET A 1 -1.73 -8.33 1.98
CA MET A 1 -0.91 -7.70 0.93
C MET A 1 -1.65 -6.45 0.49
N PHE A 2 -1.27 -5.28 1.02
CA PHE A 2 -1.81 -3.98 0.57
C PHE A 2 -0.75 -3.28 -0.26
N ASP A 3 -1.14 -2.87 -1.46
CA ASP A 3 -0.29 -2.15 -2.39
C ASP A 3 -0.25 -0.68 -1.97
N ILE A 4 0.76 -0.30 -1.17
CA ILE A 4 1.09 1.11 -0.99
C ILE A 4 1.61 1.55 -2.34
N SER A 5 0.86 2.41 -3.05
CA SER A 5 1.37 3.09 -4.25
C SER A 5 2.54 3.97 -3.84
N LEU A 6 3.74 3.37 -3.87
CA LEU A 6 5.01 3.98 -3.56
C LEU A 6 5.46 4.75 -4.81
N GLU A 7 5.36 6.08 -4.74
CA GLU A 7 5.97 6.92 -5.76
C GLU A 7 7.48 6.96 -5.46
N VAL A 8 8.27 6.35 -6.36
CA VAL A 8 9.74 6.34 -6.28
C VAL A 8 10.24 7.59 -6.98
N GLU A 9 10.61 8.60 -6.21
CA GLU A 9 11.31 9.76 -6.75
C GLU A 9 12.81 9.46 -6.74
N ALA A 10 13.40 9.32 -7.93
CA ALA A 10 14.84 9.19 -8.12
C ALA A 10 15.43 10.59 -8.27
N LYS A 11 16.13 11.08 -7.23
CA LYS A 11 16.94 12.30 -7.33
C LYS A 11 18.39 11.87 -7.57
N GLY A 12 18.92 12.16 -8.75
CA GLY A 12 20.35 12.03 -9.03
C GLY A 12 21.09 13.22 -8.44
N GLU A 13 21.75 13.03 -7.30
CA GLU A 13 22.71 13.99 -6.76
C GLU A 13 24.05 13.28 -6.62
N LEU A 14 25.04 13.75 -7.39
CA LEU A 14 26.41 13.24 -7.39
C LEU A 14 27.04 13.49 -6.01
N ARG A 15 27.10 12.45 -5.18
CA ARG A 15 27.93 12.49 -3.99
C ARG A 15 28.55 11.12 -3.72
N GLU A 16 29.87 11.07 -3.86
CA GLU A 16 30.66 9.89 -3.57
C GLU A 16 30.52 9.49 -2.11
N ARG A 17 29.92 8.31 -1.86
CA ARG A 17 30.36 7.38 -0.81
C ARG A 17 29.60 6.05 -0.89
N GLY A 18 30.39 4.97 -1.09
CA GLY A 18 30.19 3.64 -0.50
C GLY A 18 28.98 2.82 -0.96
N SER A 19 29.26 1.89 -1.88
CA SER A 19 28.70 0.54 -2.08
C SER A 19 27.34 0.21 -1.43
N HIS A 20 26.29 0.03 -2.23
CA HIS A 20 25.64 -1.28 -2.53
C HIS A 20 24.34 -1.09 -3.35
N ASP A 21 24.31 -1.78 -4.49
CA ASP A 21 23.24 -2.14 -5.44
C ASP A 21 22.05 -1.22 -5.73
N CYS A 22 22.03 -0.70 -6.97
CA CYS A 22 20.85 -0.15 -7.63
C CYS A 22 20.50 -0.99 -8.88
N PHE A 23 19.24 -1.41 -8.98
CA PHE A 23 18.67 -2.03 -10.18
C PHE A 23 18.47 -0.97 -11.25
N LEU A 24 19.32 -0.98 -12.28
CA LEU A 24 19.12 -0.25 -13.53
C LEU A 24 19.14 -1.24 -14.70
N SER A 25 18.20 -1.03 -15.63
CA SER A 25 18.09 -1.77 -16.90
C SER A 25 19.43 -1.82 -17.63
N LYS A 26 19.80 -3.03 -18.09
CA LYS A 26 21.11 -3.36 -18.71
C LYS A 26 21.51 -2.48 -19.91
N LYS A 27 20.61 -1.70 -20.50
CA LYS A 27 20.83 -1.04 -21.81
C LYS A 27 21.45 0.37 -21.76
N VAL A 28 21.66 0.95 -20.58
CA VAL A 28 22.22 2.31 -20.40
C VAL A 28 23.67 2.29 -19.86
N ARG A 29 24.19 1.11 -19.52
CA ARG A 29 25.47 0.95 -18.81
C ARG A 29 26.71 1.15 -19.70
N ASP A 30 26.57 1.09 -21.03
CA ASP A 30 27.73 0.97 -21.92
C ASP A 30 28.30 2.30 -22.47
N TYR A 31 27.67 3.46 -22.25
CA TYR A 31 28.12 4.72 -22.87
C TYR A 31 28.61 5.83 -21.93
N LEU A 32 28.36 5.75 -20.63
CA LEU A 32 28.89 6.70 -19.65
C LEU A 32 29.30 5.92 -18.41
N SER A 33 30.60 5.68 -18.25
CA SER A 33 31.19 5.10 -17.04
C SER A 33 31.18 6.14 -15.91
N ILE A 34 29.97 6.53 -15.50
CA ILE A 34 29.72 7.42 -14.37
C ILE A 34 28.96 6.58 -13.35
N ASN A 35 29.65 6.16 -12.29
CA ASN A 35 29.01 5.62 -11.10
C ASN A 35 28.25 6.78 -10.40
N ALA A 36 27.02 7.03 -10.84
CA ALA A 36 26.15 8.01 -10.22
C ALA A 36 25.42 7.37 -9.02
N TYR A 37 25.48 8.03 -7.86
CA TYR A 37 24.68 7.65 -6.70
C TYR A 37 23.26 8.18 -6.89
N ALA A 38 22.28 7.29 -6.82
CA ALA A 38 20.86 7.64 -6.89
C ALA A 38 20.27 7.68 -5.48
N SER A 39 19.60 8.78 -5.14
CA SER A 39 18.78 8.88 -3.93
C SER A 39 17.37 8.36 -4.23
N LYS A 40 16.87 7.47 -3.36
CA LYS A 40 15.49 6.98 -3.40
C LYS A 40 14.77 7.39 -2.12
N ARG A 41 13.65 8.10 -2.29
CA ARG A 41 12.75 8.46 -1.21
C ARG A 41 11.37 7.86 -1.45
N LEU A 42 10.74 7.39 -0.37
CA LEU A 42 9.39 6.84 -0.40
C LEU A 42 8.43 7.80 0.29
N SER A 43 7.25 7.97 -0.27
CA SER A 43 6.19 8.78 0.31
C SER A 43 4.82 8.29 -0.12
N ILE A 44 3.80 8.65 0.64
CA ILE A 44 2.44 8.16 0.43
C ILE A 44 1.69 9.12 -0.47
N ARG A 45 1.31 8.65 -1.67
CA ARG A 45 0.54 9.46 -2.60
C ARG A 45 -0.94 9.61 -2.18
N ARG A 46 -1.52 8.52 -1.69
CA ARG A 46 -2.93 8.45 -1.27
C ARG A 46 -3.04 7.62 0.00
N LEU A 47 -3.74 8.15 0.99
CA LEU A 47 -3.95 7.47 2.26
C LEU A 47 -5.21 6.57 2.19
N PRO A 48 -5.11 5.29 2.57
CA PRO A 48 -6.25 4.37 2.55
C PRO A 48 -7.21 4.61 3.72
N PRO A 49 -8.50 4.26 3.61
CA PRO A 49 -9.46 4.31 4.72
C PRO A 49 -9.00 3.59 6.00
N VAL A 50 -8.29 2.47 5.82
CA VAL A 50 -7.69 1.69 6.90
C VAL A 50 -6.20 1.56 6.61
N LEU A 51 -5.37 2.01 7.54
CA LEU A 51 -3.92 1.82 7.51
C LEU A 51 -3.56 0.56 8.27
N SER A 52 -2.74 -0.29 7.67
CA SER A 52 -2.16 -1.47 8.30
C SER A 52 -0.64 -1.34 8.37
N PHE A 53 -0.08 -1.38 9.57
CA PHE A 53 1.36 -1.43 9.77
C PHE A 53 1.77 -2.83 10.24
N GLN A 54 2.78 -3.39 9.58
CA GLN A 54 3.46 -4.60 10.01
C GLN A 54 4.88 -4.24 10.43
N PHE A 55 5.22 -4.54 11.69
CA PHE A 55 6.57 -4.31 12.18
C PHE A 55 7.46 -5.48 11.76
N LYS A 56 8.52 -5.19 11.00
CA LYS A 56 9.53 -6.18 10.62
C LYS A 56 10.38 -6.55 11.83
N ARG A 57 9.86 -7.45 12.66
CA ARG A 57 10.46 -7.90 13.92
C ARG A 57 11.37 -9.11 13.75
N PHE A 58 12.08 -9.20 12.64
CA PHE A 58 13.00 -10.29 12.35
C PHE A 58 14.27 -9.72 11.74
N GLU A 59 15.40 -10.24 12.20
CA GLU A 59 16.71 -9.93 11.65
C GLU A 59 17.45 -11.21 11.28
N HIS A 60 18.33 -11.09 10.29
CA HIS A 60 19.22 -12.16 9.87
C HIS A 60 20.66 -11.71 10.09
N PRO A 61 21.31 -12.14 11.19
CA PRO A 61 22.67 -11.75 11.50
C PRO A 61 23.64 -12.20 10.40
N THR A 62 24.55 -11.32 9.98
CA THR A 62 25.55 -11.65 8.95
C THR A 62 26.55 -12.73 9.42
N THR A 63 26.74 -12.84 10.74
CA THR A 63 27.67 -13.79 11.37
C THR A 63 27.12 -15.22 11.39
N ASP A 64 25.82 -15.40 11.65
CA ASP A 64 25.15 -16.71 11.72
C ASP A 64 23.98 -16.75 10.73
N LYS A 65 24.24 -17.24 9.52
CA LYS A 65 23.25 -17.34 8.43
C LYS A 65 22.19 -18.42 8.63
N THR A 66 22.25 -19.14 9.74
CA THR A 66 21.40 -20.33 9.99
C THR A 66 20.21 -20.04 10.89
N SER A 67 20.19 -18.94 11.64
CA SER A 67 19.06 -18.60 12.53
C SER A 67 18.63 -17.14 12.39
N ALA A 68 17.38 -16.94 11.99
CA ALA A 68 16.73 -15.64 12.11
C ALA A 68 16.43 -15.36 13.59
N ARG A 69 16.53 -14.10 14.02
CA ARG A 69 16.26 -13.69 15.41
C ARG A 69 15.08 -12.73 15.48
N LYS A 70 14.21 -12.93 16.47
CA LYS A 70 13.06 -12.06 16.72
C LYS A 70 13.52 -10.77 17.40
N ILE A 71 13.03 -9.64 16.91
CA ILE A 71 13.24 -8.33 17.53
C ILE A 71 12.09 -8.07 18.51
N GLU A 72 12.41 -8.18 19.80
CA GLU A 72 11.47 -7.97 20.92
C GLU A 72 11.47 -6.53 21.46
N SER A 73 12.25 -5.65 20.85
CA SER A 73 12.29 -4.23 21.24
C SER A 73 10.90 -3.61 21.14
N ARG A 74 10.54 -2.82 22.15
CA ARG A 74 9.19 -2.26 22.22
C ARG A 74 9.04 -1.13 21.21
N VAL A 75 8.04 -1.26 20.33
CA VAL A 75 7.63 -0.17 19.44
C VAL A 75 6.54 0.65 20.13
N ARG A 76 6.73 1.97 20.17
CA ARG A 76 5.72 2.89 20.70
C ARG A 76 4.69 3.16 19.60
N ILE A 77 3.45 2.76 19.84
CA ILE A 77 2.30 3.10 19.01
C ILE A 77 1.52 4.25 19.64
N ALA A 78 0.88 5.07 18.82
CA ALA A 78 0.06 6.19 19.26
C ALA A 78 -1.42 5.82 19.17
N ALA A 79 -2.26 6.38 20.04
CA ALA A 79 -3.71 6.21 19.91
C ALA A 79 -4.29 6.96 18.71
N ARG A 80 -3.66 8.10 18.37
CA ARG A 80 -3.99 8.94 17.21
C ARG A 80 -2.74 9.13 16.38
N LEU A 81 -2.89 9.05 15.07
CA LEU A 81 -1.81 9.14 14.11
C LEU A 81 -2.17 10.18 13.06
N ASN A 82 -1.30 11.16 12.87
CA ASN A 82 -1.42 12.11 11.76
C ASN A 82 -0.42 11.69 10.67
N MET A 83 -0.93 11.40 9.47
CA MET A 83 -0.11 10.91 8.36
C MET A 83 0.33 12.00 7.39
N ALA A 84 -0.02 13.27 7.63
CA ALA A 84 0.19 14.36 6.69
C ALA A 84 1.66 14.48 6.26
N GLU A 85 2.60 14.43 7.21
CA GLU A 85 4.03 14.58 6.97
C GLU A 85 4.66 13.49 6.09
N PHE A 86 4.01 12.32 5.97
CA PHE A 86 4.50 11.21 5.17
C PHE A 86 3.97 11.23 3.72
N THR A 87 3.13 12.21 3.38
CA THR A 87 2.51 12.29 2.06
C THR A 87 3.40 12.96 1.01
N THR A 88 3.28 12.58 -0.26
CA THR A 88 4.03 13.18 -1.38
C THR A 88 3.88 14.70 -1.41
N VAL A 89 2.69 15.20 -1.07
CA VAL A 89 2.37 16.63 -1.14
C VAL A 89 3.07 17.41 -0.04
N ALA A 90 3.08 16.88 1.19
CA ALA A 90 3.79 17.46 2.33
C ALA A 90 5.28 17.64 2.07
N LEU A 91 5.91 16.63 1.46
CA LEU A 91 7.35 16.63 1.23
C LEU A 91 7.76 17.65 0.16
N LYS A 92 6.94 17.85 -0.88
CA LYS A 92 7.17 18.87 -1.91
C LYS A 92 7.07 20.29 -1.37
N THR A 93 6.20 20.54 -0.40
CA THR A 93 6.03 21.86 0.24
C THR A 93 7.22 22.22 1.13
N GLN A 94 7.73 21.25 1.89
CA GLN A 94 8.92 21.41 2.75
C GLN A 94 10.19 21.76 1.96
N GLU A 95 10.40 21.13 0.80
CA GLU A 95 11.57 21.39 -0.04
C GLU A 95 11.59 22.80 -0.67
N LYS A 96 10.45 23.49 -0.74
CA LYS A 96 10.35 24.85 -1.29
C LYS A 96 10.55 25.97 -0.26
N GLY A 97 11.06 25.66 0.94
CA GLY A 97 11.46 26.68 1.92
C GLY A 97 10.30 27.36 2.66
N GLY A 98 9.20 26.63 2.93
CA GLY A 98 8.08 27.15 3.71
C GLY A 98 8.48 27.48 5.15
N LYS A 99 8.13 28.69 5.63
CA LYS A 99 8.43 29.16 7.00
C LYS A 99 7.83 28.22 8.06
N ALA A 100 8.66 27.77 9.00
CA ALA A 100 8.24 27.05 10.18
C ALA A 100 7.38 27.96 11.08
N GLY A 101 6.10 27.62 11.29
CA GLY A 101 5.28 28.29 12.32
C GLY A 101 3.77 28.41 12.10
N THR A 102 3.21 28.08 10.93
CA THR A 102 1.75 28.12 10.73
C THR A 102 1.10 26.75 10.95
N PRO A 103 0.03 26.64 11.76
CA PRO A 103 -0.74 25.40 11.90
C PRO A 103 -1.58 25.20 10.63
N SER A 104 -1.42 24.05 9.97
CA SER A 104 -2.02 23.65 8.68
C SER A 104 -1.25 24.11 7.42
N THR A 105 -0.13 23.44 7.12
CA THR A 105 0.69 23.64 5.90
C THR A 105 0.47 22.54 4.85
N TYR A 106 -0.50 21.63 5.07
CA TYR A 106 -0.81 20.52 4.14
C TYR A 106 -2.15 20.78 3.43
N PRO A 107 -2.29 20.45 2.13
CA PRO A 107 -3.51 20.79 1.40
C PRO A 107 -4.67 19.88 1.77
N GLY A 108 -5.71 20.49 2.35
CA GLY A 108 -6.94 19.82 2.73
C GLY A 108 -7.20 19.93 4.24
N PRO A 109 -8.41 19.58 4.71
CA PRO A 109 -8.72 19.59 6.13
C PRO A 109 -7.83 18.62 6.91
N ASP A 110 -7.44 18.95 8.14
CA ASP A 110 -6.64 18.06 9.02
C ASP A 110 -7.29 16.67 9.18
N ALA A 111 -8.62 16.63 9.20
CA ALA A 111 -9.46 15.43 9.16
C ALA A 111 -9.10 14.41 8.06
N MET A 112 -8.49 14.86 6.96
CA MET A 112 -8.04 14.00 5.85
C MET A 112 -6.83 13.13 6.22
N TYR A 113 -6.07 13.52 7.24
CA TYR A 113 -4.82 12.89 7.62
C TYR A 113 -4.87 12.21 8.99
N GLU A 114 -5.97 12.35 9.71
CA GLU A 114 -6.17 11.82 11.06
C GLU A 114 -6.71 10.39 11.07
N TYR A 115 -6.04 9.56 11.85
CA TYR A 115 -6.32 8.16 12.03
C TYR A 115 -6.39 7.81 13.51
N ASP A 116 -7.40 7.03 13.89
CA ASP A 116 -7.55 6.51 15.25
C ASP A 116 -7.19 5.03 15.27
N LEU A 117 -6.45 4.61 16.31
CA LEU A 117 -6.08 3.22 16.51
C LEU A 117 -7.35 2.36 16.70
N PHE A 118 -7.43 1.28 15.92
CA PHE A 118 -8.57 0.39 15.91
C PHE A 118 -8.23 -0.98 16.49
N SER A 119 -7.10 -1.56 16.07
CA SER A 119 -6.68 -2.88 16.53
C SER A 119 -5.16 -3.01 16.55
N VAL A 120 -4.65 -3.83 17.46
CA VAL A 120 -3.25 -4.17 17.61
C VAL A 120 -3.14 -5.68 17.76
N ILE A 121 -2.35 -6.30 16.88
CA ILE A 121 -2.01 -7.71 16.96
C ILE A 121 -0.66 -7.83 17.65
N CYS A 122 -0.56 -8.73 18.61
CA CYS A 122 0.65 -9.05 19.35
C CYS A 122 1.10 -10.46 19.00
N HIS A 123 2.41 -10.69 19.04
CA HIS A 123 3.01 -12.00 18.86
C HIS A 123 3.97 -12.28 20.00
N GLU A 124 3.69 -13.31 20.78
CA GLU A 124 4.51 -13.77 21.91
C GLU A 124 5.20 -15.09 21.51
N GLY A 125 6.48 -15.28 21.85
CA GLY A 125 7.25 -16.47 21.43
C GLY A 125 8.35 -16.18 20.40
N GLN A 126 8.89 -17.23 19.78
CA GLN A 126 9.99 -17.20 18.80
C GLN A 126 9.48 -16.93 17.37
N ILE A 127 10.37 -16.85 16.39
CA ILE A 127 9.97 -16.66 14.97
C ILE A 127 9.17 -17.86 14.46
N ASP A 128 9.62 -19.08 14.78
CA ASP A 128 9.05 -20.32 14.23
C ASP A 128 7.88 -20.85 15.04
N ASN A 129 7.71 -20.38 16.28
CA ASN A 129 6.65 -20.80 17.18
C ASN A 129 6.27 -19.66 18.12
N GLY A 130 4.98 -19.37 18.21
CA GLY A 130 4.46 -18.35 19.08
C GLY A 130 2.95 -18.32 19.14
N HIS A 131 2.44 -17.37 19.90
CA HIS A 131 1.02 -17.16 20.15
C HIS A 131 0.60 -15.76 19.70
N TYR A 132 -0.52 -15.67 19.00
CA TYR A 132 -1.07 -14.40 18.54
C TYR A 132 -2.26 -14.00 19.40
N THR A 133 -2.21 -12.80 19.94
CA THR A 133 -3.33 -12.18 20.64
C THR A 133 -3.64 -10.84 20.00
N CYS A 134 -4.82 -10.28 20.24
CA CYS A 134 -5.13 -8.94 19.74
C CYS A 134 -5.87 -8.08 20.76
N PHE A 135 -5.62 -6.78 20.67
CA PHE A 135 -6.40 -5.74 21.33
C PHE A 135 -7.22 -5.03 20.27
N THR A 136 -8.54 -5.01 20.41
CA THR A 136 -9.42 -4.36 19.43
C THR A 136 -10.41 -3.43 20.14
N ARG A 137 -10.65 -2.27 19.53
CA ARG A 137 -11.65 -1.30 19.99
C ARG A 137 -13.02 -1.64 19.42
N TYR A 138 -14.02 -1.73 20.28
CA TYR A 138 -15.43 -1.94 19.92
C TYR A 138 -16.30 -1.01 20.77
N ASN A 139 -17.19 -0.24 20.13
CA ASN A 139 -18.04 0.77 20.80
C ASN A 139 -17.26 1.67 21.79
N ASP A 140 -16.10 2.16 21.36
CA ASP A 140 -15.18 3.00 22.17
C ASP A 140 -14.55 2.34 23.41
N GLU A 141 -14.78 1.05 23.61
CA GLU A 141 -14.14 0.24 24.65
C GLU A 141 -13.08 -0.68 24.06
N TRP A 142 -12.12 -1.09 24.89
CA TRP A 142 -11.01 -1.95 24.47
C TRP A 142 -11.20 -3.35 24.99
N TYR A 143 -10.98 -4.33 24.12
CA TYR A 143 -11.07 -5.75 24.45
C TYR A 143 -9.78 -6.45 24.03
N ARG A 144 -9.33 -7.42 24.84
CA ARG A 144 -8.25 -8.35 24.50
C ARG A 144 -8.88 -9.68 24.11
N PHE A 145 -8.51 -10.16 22.94
CA PHE A 145 -8.88 -11.46 22.39
C PHE A 145 -7.68 -12.38 22.47
N ASP A 146 -7.87 -13.51 23.12
CA ASP A 146 -6.90 -14.57 23.35
C ASP A 146 -7.60 -15.91 23.12
N ASP A 147 -7.60 -16.36 21.86
CA ASP A 147 -8.39 -17.48 21.35
C ASP A 147 -9.88 -17.38 21.73
N GLU A 148 -10.35 -18.29 22.59
CA GLU A 148 -11.72 -18.34 23.11
C GLU A 148 -12.02 -17.30 24.20
N LYS A 149 -10.97 -16.68 24.78
CA LYS A 149 -11.09 -15.76 25.90
C LYS A 149 -11.13 -14.32 25.41
N VAL A 150 -12.29 -13.69 25.61
CA VAL A 150 -12.49 -12.25 25.39
C VAL A 150 -12.54 -11.57 26.75
N THR A 151 -11.64 -10.61 26.97
CA THR A 151 -11.54 -9.88 28.24
C THR A 151 -11.59 -8.38 27.99
N HIS A 152 -12.28 -7.65 28.87
CA HIS A 152 -12.25 -6.20 28.85
C HIS A 152 -10.83 -5.69 29.15
N SER A 153 -10.41 -4.62 28.48
CA SER A 153 -9.07 -4.05 28.58
C SER A 153 -9.10 -2.52 28.55
N SER A 154 -7.93 -1.89 28.49
CA SER A 154 -7.80 -0.44 28.38
C SER A 154 -6.90 -0.05 27.23
N LEU A 155 -7.11 1.17 26.71
CA LEU A 155 -6.19 1.77 25.73
C LEU A 155 -4.75 1.75 26.25
N GLY A 156 -4.53 2.06 27.53
CA GLY A 156 -3.20 2.04 28.14
C GLY A 156 -2.52 0.67 28.11
N ALA A 157 -3.28 -0.42 28.29
CA ALA A 157 -2.77 -1.78 28.14
C ALA A 157 -2.43 -2.10 26.68
N CYS A 158 -3.30 -1.72 25.75
CA CYS A 158 -3.07 -1.85 24.31
C CYS A 158 -1.77 -1.13 23.86
N LEU A 159 -1.58 0.13 24.26
CA LEU A 159 -0.38 0.92 23.93
C LEU A 159 0.91 0.39 24.61
N LYS A 160 0.78 -0.44 25.66
CA LYS A 160 1.88 -1.11 26.33
C LYS A 160 2.24 -2.47 25.74
N SER A 161 1.40 -3.01 24.89
CA SER A 161 1.58 -4.32 24.27
C SER A 161 2.76 -4.37 23.29
N GLN A 162 3.25 -5.59 23.02
CA GLN A 162 4.26 -5.84 21.99
C GLN A 162 3.60 -5.96 20.63
N ALA A 163 3.31 -4.80 20.02
CA ALA A 163 2.65 -4.72 18.72
C ALA A 163 3.49 -5.39 17.62
N TYR A 164 2.93 -6.41 16.98
CA TYR A 164 3.43 -7.04 15.76
C TYR A 164 2.80 -6.40 14.51
N MET A 165 1.49 -6.16 14.57
CA MET A 165 0.77 -5.35 13.59
C MET A 165 -0.15 -4.37 14.30
N CYS A 166 -0.44 -3.24 13.66
CA CYS A 166 -1.48 -2.33 14.13
C CYS A 166 -2.30 -1.78 12.96
N PHE A 167 -3.56 -1.51 13.26
CA PHE A 167 -4.54 -1.03 12.31
C PHE A 167 -5.11 0.29 12.80
N TYR A 168 -5.10 1.28 11.92
CA TYR A 168 -5.74 2.56 12.18
C TYR A 168 -6.83 2.81 11.16
N VAL A 169 -7.93 3.41 11.61
CA VAL A 169 -9.07 3.78 10.76
C VAL A 169 -9.10 5.29 10.64
N LYS A 170 -9.33 5.78 9.41
CA LYS A 170 -9.46 7.21 9.14
C LYS A 170 -10.66 7.75 9.93
N ARG A 171 -10.45 8.83 10.68
CA ARG A 171 -11.49 9.41 11.54
C ARG A 171 -12.66 9.98 10.74
N HIS A 172 -12.35 10.52 9.56
CA HIS A 172 -13.33 11.05 8.61
C HIS A 172 -13.16 10.35 7.26
N LEU A 173 -14.12 9.50 6.94
CA LEU A 173 -14.21 8.89 5.61
C LEU A 173 -14.89 9.89 4.68
N ASP A 174 -14.18 10.34 3.64
CA ASP A 174 -14.77 11.09 2.53
C ASP A 174 -15.56 10.15 1.61
N TYR A 175 -16.55 9.45 2.18
CA TYR A 175 -17.42 8.57 1.42
C TYR A 175 -18.44 9.45 0.69
N LYS A 176 -18.26 9.65 -0.61
CA LYS A 176 -19.32 10.18 -1.46
C LYS A 176 -20.25 9.00 -1.78
N PRO A 177 -21.49 8.94 -1.25
CA PRO A 177 -22.34 7.74 -1.24
C PRO A 177 -22.77 7.18 -2.62
N TYR A 178 -22.29 7.74 -3.72
CA TYR A 178 -22.67 7.34 -5.08
C TYR A 178 -21.47 7.23 -6.05
N VAL A 179 -20.23 7.24 -5.55
CA VAL A 179 -19.05 7.13 -6.41
C VAL A 179 -18.68 5.66 -6.59
N LEU A 180 -18.87 5.16 -7.81
CA LEU A 180 -18.40 3.83 -8.20
C LEU A 180 -16.86 3.77 -8.01
N PRO A 181 -16.31 2.84 -7.23
CA PRO A 181 -14.87 2.70 -7.08
C PRO A 181 -14.19 2.53 -8.45
N SER A 182 -13.05 3.18 -8.67
CA SER A 182 -12.42 3.24 -9.99
C SER A 182 -12.12 1.86 -10.59
N TYR A 183 -11.82 0.86 -9.75
CA TYR A 183 -11.59 -0.51 -10.22
C TYR A 183 -12.86 -1.18 -10.76
N VAL A 184 -14.04 -0.86 -10.19
CA VAL A 184 -15.34 -1.34 -10.68
C VAL A 184 -15.66 -0.70 -12.02
N LYS A 185 -15.31 0.58 -12.18
CA LYS A 185 -15.43 1.28 -13.47
C LYS A 185 -14.55 0.61 -14.54
N SER A 186 -13.27 0.38 -14.24
CA SER A 186 -12.34 -0.25 -15.19
C SER A 186 -12.71 -1.69 -15.54
N ALA A 187 -13.23 -2.47 -14.58
CA ALA A 187 -13.70 -3.83 -14.85
C ALA A 187 -14.89 -3.84 -15.81
N ARG A 188 -15.87 -2.94 -15.61
CA ARG A 188 -17.02 -2.79 -16.51
C ARG A 188 -16.61 -2.35 -17.92
N GLU A 189 -15.66 -1.42 -18.01
CA GLU A 189 -15.11 -0.97 -19.29
C GLU A 189 -14.40 -2.13 -20.03
N ALA A 190 -13.58 -2.91 -19.32
CA ALA A 190 -12.91 -4.07 -19.91
C ALA A 190 -13.89 -5.16 -20.38
N GLU A 191 -14.94 -5.44 -19.59
CA GLU A 191 -16.00 -6.38 -19.98
C GLU A 191 -16.81 -5.87 -21.19
N ALA A 192 -17.07 -4.57 -21.28
CA ALA A 192 -17.79 -3.97 -22.40
C ALA A 192 -16.96 -4.06 -23.70
N VAL A 193 -15.67 -3.75 -23.63
CA VAL A 193 -14.74 -3.89 -24.76
C VAL A 193 -14.68 -5.35 -25.24
N LYS A 194 -14.57 -6.30 -24.30
CA LYS A 194 -14.56 -7.73 -24.65
C LYS A 194 -15.84 -8.17 -25.35
N LYS A 195 -17.01 -7.72 -24.88
CA LYS A 195 -18.30 -8.04 -25.52
C LYS A 195 -18.41 -7.44 -26.92
N GLU A 196 -17.92 -6.22 -27.12
CA GLU A 196 -17.92 -5.55 -28.43
C GLU A 196 -16.97 -6.24 -29.41
N GLU A 197 -15.81 -6.73 -28.96
CA GLU A 197 -14.89 -7.54 -29.76
C GLU A 197 -15.53 -8.88 -30.17
N GLU A 198 -16.14 -9.59 -29.22
CA GLU A 198 -16.86 -10.85 -29.49
C GLU A 198 -18.03 -10.66 -30.47
N GLU A 199 -18.73 -9.53 -30.41
CA GLU A 199 -19.83 -9.22 -31.34
C GLU A 199 -19.31 -8.95 -32.76
N LYS A 200 -18.24 -8.16 -32.90
CA LYS A 200 -17.60 -7.91 -34.20
C LYS A 200 -17.04 -9.17 -34.84
N GLU A 201 -16.54 -10.12 -34.05
CA GLU A 201 -16.10 -11.41 -34.60
C GLU A 201 -17.28 -12.23 -35.11
N ARG A 202 -18.40 -12.30 -34.37
CA ARG A 202 -19.61 -12.99 -34.83
C ARG A 202 -20.20 -12.39 -36.11
N GLU A 203 -20.20 -11.06 -36.22
CA GLU A 203 -20.66 -10.37 -37.44
C GLU A 203 -19.77 -10.66 -38.65
N LYS A 204 -18.44 -10.65 -38.46
CA LYS A 204 -17.49 -11.01 -39.52
C LYS A 204 -17.66 -12.46 -39.97
N GLU A 205 -17.84 -13.38 -39.02
CA GLU A 205 -18.05 -14.80 -39.32
C GLU A 205 -19.38 -15.02 -40.08
N ALA A 206 -20.46 -14.34 -39.66
CA ALA A 206 -21.74 -14.39 -40.34
C ALA A 206 -21.67 -13.81 -41.77
N ALA A 207 -20.96 -12.69 -41.95
CA ALA A 207 -20.76 -12.07 -43.27
C ALA A 207 -19.91 -12.96 -44.20
N ALA A 208 -18.86 -13.60 -43.67
CA ALA A 208 -18.05 -14.55 -44.43
C ALA A 208 -18.89 -15.75 -44.88
N ARG A 209 -19.71 -16.31 -43.98
CA ARG A 209 -20.60 -17.43 -44.31
C ARG A 209 -21.67 -17.07 -45.35
N LEU A 210 -22.23 -15.86 -45.30
CA LEU A 210 -23.18 -15.39 -46.30
C LEU A 210 -22.52 -15.26 -47.68
N ARG A 211 -21.30 -14.73 -47.71
CA ARG A 211 -20.50 -14.61 -48.93
C ARG A 211 -20.17 -15.99 -49.53
N GLU A 212 -19.80 -16.97 -48.71
CA GLU A 212 -19.57 -18.35 -49.18
C GLU A 212 -20.82 -18.98 -49.80
N VAL A 213 -22.01 -18.72 -49.23
CA VAL A 213 -23.29 -19.20 -49.78
C VAL A 213 -23.60 -18.51 -51.11
N GLU A 214 -23.35 -17.21 -51.22
CA GLU A 214 -23.56 -16.44 -52.46
C GLU A 214 -22.62 -16.90 -53.58
N ASP A 215 -21.33 -17.09 -53.28
CA ASP A 215 -20.33 -17.62 -54.22
C ASP A 215 -20.69 -19.05 -54.68
N ALA A 216 -21.21 -19.90 -53.78
CA ALA A 216 -21.66 -21.26 -54.13
C ALA A 216 -22.90 -21.28 -55.02
N LEU A 217 -23.85 -20.35 -54.83
CA LEU A 217 -25.04 -20.25 -55.68
C LEU A 217 -24.67 -19.81 -57.11
N LEU A 218 -23.75 -18.86 -57.23
CA LEU A 218 -23.21 -18.38 -58.50
C LEU A 218 -22.47 -19.47 -59.29
N ALA A 219 -21.82 -20.41 -58.61
CA ALA A 219 -21.11 -21.53 -59.25
C ALA A 219 -22.04 -22.64 -59.79
N THR A 220 -23.35 -22.59 -59.49
CA THR A 220 -24.33 -23.61 -59.92
C THR A 220 -25.19 -23.22 -61.12
N VAL A 221 -25.00 -22.02 -61.67
CA VAL A 221 -25.68 -21.50 -62.89
C VAL A 221 -24.71 -21.52 -64.08
#